data_AF-A0A2P6S1D4-F1
#
_entry.id   AF-A0A2P6S1D4-F1
#
_cell.length_a   1.000
_cell.length_b   1.000
_cell.length_c   1.000
_cell.angle_alpha   90.00
_cell.angle_beta   90.00
_cell.angle_gamma   90.00
#
_symmetry.space_group_name_H-M   'P 1'
#
loop_
_entity.id
_entity.type
_entity.pdbx_description
1 polymer ?
#
loop_
_entity_poly.entity_id
_entity_poly.type
_entity_poly.pdbx_seq_one_letter_code
_entity_poly.pdbx_strand_id
1 'polypeptide(L)'
;MDGRDDMDVGGAPYMVIVENLEKEISPVTIMEFIHQQVSITCQVFVSPSKSSELYTRAIILLDNKKNLEKLSDFLESPDHIIISSIGRPWLMTEKRSLPETLRASIQTLSQMELKTRTLSNNELNVVFSGSHEYMEAKEQQKLFKEFTEHQCGLQRRLQLEEEKISKKYR
;
A
#
# COMPACT_ATOMS: atom_id res chain seq x y z
N MET A 1 27.91 30.32 6.19
CA MET A 1 27.69 29.04 5.50
C MET A 1 26.19 28.88 5.38
N ASP A 2 25.66 29.18 4.20
CA ASP A 2 24.23 29.14 3.86
C ASP A 2 23.92 27.71 3.38
N GLY A 3 23.41 26.88 4.28
CA GLY A 3 22.94 25.53 3.98
C GLY A 3 21.46 25.61 3.63
N ARG A 4 21.16 25.94 2.37
CA ARG A 4 19.82 25.71 1.82
C ARG A 4 19.64 24.21 1.72
N ASP A 5 18.81 23.67 2.61
CA ASP A 5 18.11 22.44 2.33
C ASP A 5 17.32 22.68 1.04
N ASP A 6 17.79 22.07 -0.05
CA ASP A 6 16.99 21.85 -1.25
C ASP A 6 15.84 20.91 -0.85
N MET A 7 14.84 21.47 -0.17
CA MET A 7 13.51 20.89 -0.21
C MET A 7 13.09 20.99 -1.68
N ASP A 8 13.16 19.86 -2.36
CA ASP A 8 12.54 19.61 -3.66
C ASP A 8 11.02 19.76 -3.52
N VAL A 9 10.57 21.01 -3.34
CA VAL A 9 9.16 21.41 -3.31
C VAL A 9 8.71 21.54 -4.77
N GLY A 10 8.64 20.44 -5.49
CA GLY A 10 8.26 20.52 -6.92
C GLY A 10 8.17 19.22 -7.71
N GLY A 11 8.17 18.04 -7.07
CA GLY A 11 8.07 16.75 -7.77
C GLY A 11 6.66 16.16 -7.75
N ALA A 12 6.26 15.47 -8.83
CA ALA A 12 5.02 14.69 -8.86
C ALA A 12 4.90 13.75 -7.64
N PRO A 13 3.78 13.74 -6.91
CA PRO A 13 3.61 12.82 -5.79
C PRO A 13 3.61 11.38 -6.28
N TYR A 14 4.11 10.45 -5.48
CA TYR A 14 4.17 9.03 -5.80
C TYR A 14 3.16 8.26 -4.95
N MET A 15 2.63 7.19 -5.53
CA MET A 15 1.64 6.32 -4.92
C MET A 15 2.14 4.88 -4.90
N VAL A 16 1.98 4.23 -3.76
CA VAL A 16 2.19 2.79 -3.57
C VAL A 16 0.91 2.19 -3.02
N ILE A 17 0.44 1.08 -3.60
CA ILE A 17 -0.67 0.30 -3.06
C ILE A 17 -0.11 -0.93 -2.36
N VAL A 18 -0.50 -1.10 -1.11
CA VAL A 18 -0.20 -2.30 -0.31
C VAL A 18 -1.51 -3.01 0.02
N GLU A 19 -1.59 -4.29 -0.31
CA GLU A 19 -2.76 -5.14 -0.08
C GLU A 19 -2.48 -6.22 0.97
N ASN A 20 -3.51 -7.06 1.20
CA ASN A 20 -3.54 -8.11 2.22
C ASN A 20 -3.36 -7.60 3.66
N LEU A 21 -3.75 -6.34 3.90
CA LEU A 21 -3.68 -5.74 5.22
C LEU A 21 -4.83 -6.23 6.10
N GLU A 22 -4.63 -6.17 7.42
CA GLU A 22 -5.69 -6.43 8.38
C GLU A 22 -6.74 -5.32 8.35
N LYS A 23 -8.03 -5.67 8.39
CA LYS A 23 -9.14 -4.73 8.17
C LYS A 23 -9.20 -3.56 9.14
N GLU A 24 -8.64 -3.73 10.34
CA GLU A 24 -8.70 -2.76 11.43
C GLU A 24 -7.38 -1.98 11.58
N ILE A 25 -6.44 -2.13 10.64
CA ILE A 25 -5.18 -1.40 10.71
C ILE A 25 -5.41 0.11 10.55
N SER A 26 -4.82 0.91 11.43
CA SER A 26 -4.95 2.36 11.34
C SER A 26 -3.91 2.95 10.38
N PRO A 27 -4.22 4.05 9.66
CA PRO A 27 -3.24 4.78 8.87
C PRO A 27 -2.03 5.24 9.69
N VAL A 28 -2.26 5.64 10.95
CA VAL A 28 -1.20 6.11 11.86
C VAL A 28 -0.21 5.00 12.17
N THR A 29 -0.69 3.79 12.45
CA THR A 29 0.15 2.61 12.69
C THR A 29 1.08 2.33 11.51
N ILE A 30 0.55 2.41 10.28
CA ILE A 30 1.34 2.21 9.05
C ILE A 30 2.39 3.33 8.90
N MET A 31 2.00 4.59 9.10
CA MET A 31 2.91 5.73 9.01
C MET A 31 4.06 5.65 10.01
N GLU A 32 3.75 5.36 11.27
CA GLU A 32 4.75 5.23 12.34
C GLU A 32 5.70 4.07 12.08
N PHE A 33 5.17 2.91 11.67
CA PHE A 33 5.97 1.74 11.31
C PHE A 33 6.92 2.04 10.14
N ILE A 34 6.43 2.64 9.06
CA ILE A 34 7.26 3.01 7.91
C ILE A 34 8.34 4.00 8.32
N HIS A 35 7.99 5.02 9.11
CA HIS A 35 8.96 6.00 9.59
C HIS A 35 10.05 5.33 10.45
N GLN A 36 9.68 4.40 11.33
CA GLN A 36 10.63 3.66 12.17
C GLN A 36 11.58 2.78 11.34
N GLN A 37 11.08 2.10 10.30
CA GLN A 37 11.86 1.12 9.55
C GLN A 37 12.76 1.74 8.47
N VAL A 38 12.28 2.77 7.76
CA VAL A 38 13.00 3.34 6.60
C VAL A 38 13.27 4.84 6.69
N SER A 39 12.91 5.48 7.81
CA SER A 39 13.15 6.91 8.06
C SER A 39 12.60 7.81 6.95
N ILE A 40 11.37 7.55 6.51
CA ILE A 40 10.64 8.39 5.57
C ILE A 40 9.33 8.86 6.19
N THR A 41 8.90 10.06 5.78
CA THR A 41 7.54 10.55 6.03
C THR A 41 6.66 10.19 4.83
N CYS A 42 5.45 9.73 5.11
CA CYS A 42 4.44 9.40 4.10
C CYS A 42 3.04 9.79 4.59
N GLN A 43 2.09 9.86 3.68
CA GLN A 43 0.66 9.89 4.02
C GLN A 43 0.05 8.53 3.68
N VAL A 44 -0.86 8.05 4.52
CA VAL A 44 -1.49 6.73 4.33
C VAL A 44 -2.99 6.90 4.35
N PHE A 45 -3.65 6.27 3.38
CA PHE A 45 -5.09 6.10 3.32
C PHE A 45 -5.40 4.60 3.40
N VAL A 46 -6.24 4.18 4.34
CA VAL A 46 -6.68 2.78 4.43
C VAL A 46 -8.08 2.67 3.83
N SER A 47 -8.22 1.85 2.79
CA SER A 47 -9.51 1.66 2.15
C SER A 47 -10.51 1.05 3.13
N PRO A 48 -11.78 1.50 3.13
CA PRO A 48 -12.85 0.73 3.74
C PRO A 48 -12.92 -0.65 3.07
N SER A 49 -13.01 -1.71 3.87
CA SER A 49 -13.22 -3.07 3.37
C SER A 49 -14.70 -3.46 3.44
N LYS A 50 -15.15 -4.26 2.48
CA LYS A 50 -16.50 -4.86 2.54
C LYS A 50 -16.54 -5.94 3.61
N SER A 51 -17.72 -6.23 4.17
CA SER A 51 -17.89 -7.33 5.14
C SER A 51 -17.42 -8.68 4.57
N SER A 52 -17.63 -8.90 3.27
CA SER A 52 -17.24 -10.11 2.54
C SER A 52 -15.74 -10.21 2.21
N GLU A 53 -14.99 -9.11 2.26
CA GLU A 53 -13.54 -9.16 2.00
C GLU A 53 -12.84 -9.81 3.21
N LEU A 54 -11.63 -10.36 3.03
CA LEU A 54 -10.85 -10.94 4.14
C LEU A 54 -9.67 -10.07 4.57
N TYR A 55 -9.45 -8.98 3.85
CA TYR A 55 -8.33 -8.07 3.98
C TYR A 55 -8.77 -6.66 3.62
N THR A 56 -7.91 -5.69 3.90
CA THR A 56 -8.00 -4.34 3.35
C THR A 56 -6.73 -3.98 2.59
N ARG A 57 -6.72 -2.80 1.99
CA ARG A 57 -5.60 -2.23 1.25
C ARG A 57 -5.35 -0.80 1.69
N ALA A 58 -4.09 -0.38 1.63
CA ALA A 58 -3.69 0.98 1.90
C ALA A 58 -3.02 1.60 0.68
N ILE A 59 -3.21 2.91 0.54
CA ILE A 59 -2.53 3.76 -0.40
C ILE A 59 -1.52 4.57 0.40
N ILE A 60 -0.24 4.43 0.07
CA ILE A 60 0.86 5.18 0.66
C ILE A 60 1.30 6.24 -0.35
N LEU A 61 1.31 7.49 0.08
CA LEU A 61 1.64 8.66 -0.72
C LEU A 61 2.96 9.26 -0.26
N LEU A 62 3.83 9.56 -1.22
CA LEU A 62 5.21 9.99 -1.02
C LEU A 62 5.50 11.23 -1.85
N ASP A 63 6.30 12.14 -1.30
CA ASP A 63 6.54 13.44 -1.93
C ASP A 63 7.62 13.43 -3.02
N ASN A 64 8.48 12.40 -3.04
CA ASN A 64 9.62 12.34 -3.95
C ASN A 64 10.02 10.91 -4.30
N LYS A 65 10.80 10.79 -5.39
CA LYS A 65 11.24 9.51 -5.95
C LYS A 65 12.17 8.74 -5.01
N LYS A 66 13.04 9.45 -4.27
CA LYS A 66 13.99 8.83 -3.33
C LYS A 66 13.25 8.08 -2.22
N ASN A 67 12.17 8.65 -1.69
CA ASN A 67 11.34 7.99 -0.69
C ASN A 67 10.56 6.82 -1.29
N LEU A 68 10.13 6.91 -2.56
CA LEU A 68 9.52 5.79 -3.27
C LEU A 68 10.49 4.61 -3.41
N GLU A 69 11.72 4.87 -3.84
CA GLU A 69 12.76 3.84 -4.00
C GLU A 69 13.06 3.18 -2.66
N LYS A 70 13.33 3.97 -1.60
CA LYS A 70 13.53 3.45 -0.24
C LYS A 70 12.39 2.56 0.25
N LEU A 71 11.14 3.00 0.08
CA LEU A 71 9.98 2.22 0.51
C LEU A 71 9.83 0.95 -0.33
N SER A 72 9.99 1.05 -1.65
CA SER A 72 9.87 -0.10 -2.55
C SER A 72 10.92 -1.16 -2.24
N ASP A 73 12.18 -0.76 -2.05
CA ASP A 73 13.29 -1.66 -1.74
C ASP A 73 13.06 -2.39 -0.40
N PHE A 74 12.45 -1.70 0.57
CA PHE A 74 12.05 -2.30 1.83
C PHE A 74 10.88 -3.28 1.64
N LEU A 75 9.79 -2.87 1.02
CA LEU A 75 8.59 -3.70 0.82
C LEU A 75 8.84 -4.94 -0.06
N GLU A 76 9.75 -4.85 -1.04
CA GLU A 76 10.08 -5.93 -2.00
C GLU A 76 11.32 -6.74 -1.61
N SER A 77 11.91 -6.48 -0.45
CA SER A 77 13.14 -7.14 -0.01
C SER A 77 12.96 -8.67 0.05
N PRO A 78 13.92 -9.46 -0.48
CA PRO A 78 13.90 -10.91 -0.30
C PRO A 78 14.26 -11.30 1.13
N ASP A 79 14.93 -10.43 1.89
CA ASP A 79 15.51 -10.77 3.19
C ASP A 79 14.49 -10.67 4.33
N HIS A 80 13.35 -10.05 4.09
CA HIS A 80 12.31 -9.90 5.09
C HIS A 80 10.90 -9.77 4.50
N ILE A 81 9.90 -9.95 5.35
CA ILE A 81 8.49 -9.71 5.04
C ILE A 81 7.87 -8.94 6.21
N ILE A 82 7.00 -7.99 5.89
CA ILE A 82 6.19 -7.29 6.90
C ILE A 82 4.92 -8.10 7.10
N ILE A 83 4.61 -8.41 8.36
CA ILE A 83 3.41 -9.13 8.75
C ILE A 83 2.62 -8.33 9.79
N SER A 84 1.29 -8.52 9.81
CA SER A 84 0.48 -8.11 10.96
C SER A 84 0.68 -9.06 12.15
N SER A 85 0.14 -8.70 13.31
CA SER A 85 0.15 -9.52 14.53
C SER A 85 -0.39 -10.94 14.34
N ILE A 86 -1.34 -11.13 13.43
CA ILE A 86 -1.91 -12.44 13.06
C ILE A 86 -1.18 -13.13 11.89
N GLY A 87 -0.01 -12.62 11.49
CA GLY A 87 0.86 -13.25 10.49
C GLY A 87 0.56 -12.90 9.03
N ARG A 88 -0.39 -12.00 8.74
CA ARG A 88 -0.75 -11.65 7.34
C ARG A 88 0.37 -10.85 6.65
N PRO A 89 0.95 -11.35 5.55
CA PRO A 89 2.03 -10.66 4.85
C PRO A 89 1.52 -9.49 4.03
N TRP A 90 2.23 -8.37 4.10
CA TRP A 90 2.00 -7.24 3.21
C TRP A 90 2.43 -7.59 1.78
N LEU A 91 1.66 -7.12 0.80
CA LEU A 91 2.01 -7.23 -0.59
C LEU A 91 1.88 -5.87 -1.27
N MET A 92 3.00 -5.35 -1.78
CA MET A 92 2.95 -4.20 -2.69
C MET A 92 2.47 -4.66 -4.06
N THR A 93 1.36 -4.10 -4.53
CA THR A 93 0.73 -4.51 -5.80
C THR A 93 0.82 -3.45 -6.89
N GLU A 94 1.00 -2.18 -6.51
CA GLU A 94 1.15 -1.08 -7.47
C GLU A 94 2.12 -0.03 -6.93
N LYS A 95 2.93 0.53 -7.83
CA LYS A 95 3.70 1.75 -7.60
C LYS A 95 3.67 2.64 -8.85
N ARG A 96 3.36 3.93 -8.70
CA ARG A 96 3.31 4.88 -9.84
C ARG A 96 3.51 6.34 -9.42
N SER A 97 3.94 7.17 -10.37
CA SER A 97 3.89 8.64 -10.24
C SER A 97 2.47 9.15 -10.48
N LEU A 98 2.02 10.12 -9.70
CA LEU A 98 0.74 10.80 -9.86
C LEU A 98 0.94 12.19 -10.50
N PRO A 99 -0.05 12.70 -11.25
CA PRO A 99 -0.01 14.09 -11.72
C PRO A 99 0.08 15.10 -10.57
N GLU A 100 0.88 16.15 -10.76
CA GLU A 100 1.06 17.25 -9.79
C GLU A 100 -0.29 17.87 -9.37
N THR A 101 -1.28 17.89 -10.27
CA THR A 101 -2.62 18.44 -10.04
C THR A 101 -3.38 17.73 -8.92
N LEU A 102 -3.04 16.47 -8.60
CA LEU A 102 -3.69 15.71 -7.53
C LEU A 102 -3.13 16.03 -6.14
N ARG A 103 -2.00 16.74 -6.04
CA ARG A 103 -1.31 17.04 -4.76
C ARG A 103 -2.24 17.75 -3.77
N ALA A 104 -2.99 18.75 -4.21
CA ALA A 104 -3.91 19.50 -3.33
C ALA A 104 -5.07 18.63 -2.81
N SER A 105 -5.62 17.76 -3.66
CA SER A 105 -6.68 16.83 -3.28
C SER A 105 -6.19 15.79 -2.28
N ILE A 106 -4.97 15.27 -2.48
CA ILE A 106 -4.30 14.35 -1.55
C ILE A 106 -4.12 14.99 -0.17
N GLN A 107 -3.57 16.20 -0.12
CA GLN A 107 -3.36 16.92 1.14
C GLN A 107 -4.66 17.12 1.91
N THR A 108 -5.76 17.41 1.19
CA THR A 108 -7.08 17.60 1.80
C THR A 108 -7.63 16.30 2.40
N LEU A 109 -7.47 15.18 1.69
CA LEU A 109 -7.92 13.86 2.16
C LEU A 109 -7.15 13.41 3.42
N SER A 110 -5.82 13.56 3.43
CA SER A 110 -4.99 13.18 4.57
C SER A 110 -5.35 13.95 5.85
N GLN A 111 -5.65 15.25 5.74
CA GLN A 111 -6.09 16.06 6.87
C GLN A 111 -7.45 15.63 7.45
N MET A 112 -8.31 15.00 6.64
CA MET A 112 -9.62 14.52 7.07
C MET A 112 -9.49 13.22 7.85
N GLU A 113 -8.61 12.32 7.44
CA GLU A 113 -8.39 11.02 8.09
C GLU A 113 -7.59 11.11 9.40
N LEU A 114 -6.64 12.03 9.50
CA LEU A 114 -5.88 12.26 10.75
C LEU A 114 -6.76 12.72 11.92
N LYS A 115 -7.94 13.29 11.63
CA LYS A 115 -8.89 13.74 12.67
C LYS A 115 -9.65 12.58 13.32
N THR A 116 -9.77 11.45 12.63
CA THR A 116 -10.33 10.20 13.16
C THR A 116 -9.23 9.35 13.78
N ARG A 117 -8.68 9.80 14.92
CA ARG A 117 -7.72 9.01 15.71
C ARG A 117 -8.44 7.87 16.42
N THR A 118 -8.53 6.72 15.76
CA THR A 118 -8.79 5.45 16.44
C THR A 118 -7.46 4.73 16.57
N LEU A 119 -6.95 4.62 17.80
CA LEU A 119 -5.80 3.76 18.10
C LEU A 119 -6.26 2.31 17.91
N SER A 120 -5.68 1.66 16.91
CA SER A 120 -5.83 0.22 16.65
C SER A 120 -4.57 -0.47 17.18
N ASN A 121 -4.76 -1.58 17.90
CA ASN A 121 -3.68 -2.40 18.48
C ASN A 121 -3.01 -3.33 17.44
N ASN A 122 -3.16 -3.06 16.15
CA ASN A 122 -2.65 -3.94 15.10
C ASN A 122 -1.14 -3.73 14.93
N GLU A 123 -0.34 -4.37 15.78
CA GLU A 123 1.11 -4.35 15.70
C GLU A 123 1.60 -4.92 14.36
N LEU A 124 2.63 -4.28 13.80
CA LEU A 124 3.31 -4.68 12.58
C LEU A 124 4.72 -5.14 12.93
N ASN A 125 5.13 -6.26 12.34
CA ASN A 125 6.43 -6.86 12.58
C ASN A 125 7.17 -7.15 11.28
N VAL A 126 8.49 -7.12 11.34
CA VAL A 126 9.38 -7.55 10.26
C VAL A 126 9.89 -8.94 10.60
N VAL A 127 9.58 -9.93 9.77
CA VAL A 127 10.13 -11.29 9.87
C VAL A 127 11.22 -11.50 8.85
N PHE A 128 12.32 -12.12 9.26
CA PHE A 128 13.53 -12.26 8.44
C PHE A 128 13.64 -13.64 7.80
N SER A 129 14.29 -13.68 6.63
CA SER A 129 14.54 -14.91 5.88
C SER A 129 15.19 -15.98 6.75
N GLY A 130 14.70 -17.21 6.66
CA GLY A 130 15.20 -18.36 7.42
C GLY A 130 14.43 -18.65 8.71
N SER A 131 13.51 -17.77 9.14
CA SER A 131 12.57 -18.09 10.22
C SER A 131 11.37 -18.91 9.71
N HIS A 132 10.70 -19.63 10.62
CA HIS A 132 9.48 -20.37 10.29
C HIS A 132 8.36 -19.42 9.84
N GLU A 133 8.20 -18.31 10.56
CA GLU A 133 7.23 -17.25 10.28
C GLU A 133 7.46 -16.63 8.89
N TYR A 134 8.72 -16.43 8.49
CA TYR A 134 9.03 -15.96 7.14
C TYR A 134 8.59 -16.95 6.08
N MET A 135 8.86 -18.25 6.26
CA MET A 135 8.46 -19.28 5.29
C MET A 135 6.94 -19.33 5.12
N GLU A 136 6.20 -19.28 6.23
CA GLU A 136 4.74 -19.23 6.22
C GLU A 136 4.21 -17.96 5.55
N ALA A 137 4.74 -16.80 5.93
CA ALA A 137 4.39 -15.51 5.34
C ALA A 137 4.70 -15.48 3.83
N LYS A 138 5.77 -16.14 3.38
CA LYS A 138 6.12 -16.22 1.95
C LYS A 138 5.12 -17.04 1.16
N GLU A 139 4.71 -18.19 1.68
CA GLU A 139 3.67 -19.02 1.04
C GLU A 139 2.32 -18.29 1.00
N GLN A 140 1.95 -17.59 2.08
CA GLN A 140 0.74 -16.76 2.10
C GLN A 140 0.82 -15.60 1.09
N GLN A 141 1.98 -14.95 0.94
CA GLN A 141 2.19 -13.88 -0.03
C GLN A 141 2.03 -14.40 -1.46
N LYS A 142 2.56 -15.59 -1.75
CA LYS A 142 2.41 -16.26 -3.05
C LYS A 142 0.95 -16.59 -3.34
N LEU A 143 0.24 -17.20 -2.38
CA LEU A 143 -1.18 -17.51 -2.49
C LEU A 143 -2.01 -16.25 -2.76
N PHE A 144 -1.75 -15.17 -2.01
CA PHE A 144 -2.46 -13.92 -2.19
C PHE A 144 -2.18 -13.30 -3.57
N LYS A 145 -0.94 -13.37 -4.05
CA LYS A 145 -0.59 -12.93 -5.41
C LYS A 145 -1.37 -13.71 -6.47
N GLU A 146 -1.40 -15.04 -6.40
CA GLU A 146 -2.20 -15.89 -7.31
C GLU A 146 -3.69 -15.52 -7.28
N PHE A 147 -4.23 -15.23 -6.09
CA PHE A 147 -5.60 -14.75 -5.93
C PHE A 147 -5.85 -13.41 -6.65
N THR A 148 -4.97 -12.41 -6.48
CA THR A 148 -5.11 -11.11 -7.16
C THR A 148 -5.04 -11.24 -8.68
N GLU A 149 -4.13 -12.07 -9.20
CA GLU A 149 -4.02 -12.36 -10.63
C GLU A 149 -5.31 -12.99 -11.18
N HIS A 150 -5.92 -13.90 -10.41
CA HIS A 150 -7.21 -14.50 -10.76
C HIS A 150 -8.33 -13.46 -10.81
N GLN A 151 -8.43 -12.56 -9.82
CA GLN A 151 -9.40 -11.48 -9.81
C GLN A 151 -9.24 -10.55 -11.04
N CYS A 152 -8.00 -10.18 -11.38
CA CYS A 152 -7.71 -9.40 -12.59
C CYS A 152 -8.13 -10.15 -13.88
N GLY A 153 -7.99 -11.46 -13.92
CA GLY A 153 -8.48 -12.29 -15.03
C GLY A 153 -10.00 -12.23 -15.18
N LEU A 154 -10.73 -12.38 -14.07
CA LEU A 154 -12.20 -12.29 -14.05
C LEU A 154 -12.70 -10.91 -14.47
N GLN A 155 -12.06 -9.84 -13.98
CA GLN A 155 -12.42 -8.47 -14.35
C GLN A 155 -12.23 -8.19 -15.85
N ARG A 156 -11.11 -8.63 -16.43
CA ARG A 156 -10.87 -8.52 -17.88
C ARG A 156 -11.91 -9.30 -18.69
N ARG A 157 -12.27 -10.50 -18.23
CA ARG A 157 -13.32 -11.31 -18.89
C ARG A 157 -14.67 -10.59 -18.87
N LEU A 158 -15.05 -10.00 -17.73
CA LEU A 158 -16.29 -9.24 -17.60
C LEU A 158 -16.32 -8.07 -18.60
N GLN A 159 -15.26 -7.28 -18.66
CA GLN A 159 -15.15 -6.15 -19.60
C GLN A 159 -15.34 -6.58 -21.06
N LEU A 160 -14.74 -7.70 -21.47
CA LEU A 160 -14.89 -8.24 -22.83
C LEU A 160 -16.33 -8.67 -23.14
N GLU A 161 -17.02 -9.28 -22.19
CA GLU A 161 -18.42 -9.67 -22.37
C GLU A 161 -19.34 -8.44 -22.43
N GLU A 162 -19.10 -7.42 -21.60
CA GLU A 162 -19.83 -6.15 -21.65
C GLU A 162 -19.65 -5.44 -23.00
N GLU A 163 -18.44 -5.44 -23.56
CA GLU A 163 -18.18 -4.91 -24.90
C GLU A 163 -18.92 -5.66 -26.00
N LYS A 164 -18.97 -7.00 -25.93
CA LYS A 164 -19.73 -7.82 -26.88
C LYS A 164 -21.21 -7.48 -26.83
N ILE A 165 -21.76 -7.33 -25.62
CA ILE A 165 -23.15 -6.91 -25.43
C ILE A 165 -23.36 -5.52 -26.03
N SER A 166 -22.50 -4.55 -25.73
CA SER A 166 -22.60 -3.19 -26.27
C SER A 166 -22.58 -3.16 -27.81
N LYS A 167 -21.72 -3.97 -28.44
CA LYS A 167 -21.63 -4.11 -29.90
C LYS A 167 -22.86 -4.78 -30.52
N LYS A 168 -23.57 -5.65 -29.79
CA LYS A 168 -24.80 -6.31 -30.27
C LYS A 168 -25.98 -5.35 -30.43
N TYR A 169 -26.01 -4.27 -29.64
CA TYR A 169 -27.11 -3.28 -29.61
C TYR A 169 -26.70 -1.91 -30.18
N ARG A 170 -25.63 -1.84 -30.98
CA ARG A 170 -25.29 -0.72 -31.86
C ARG A 170 -25.62 -1.08 -33.30
#